data_AF-A0A928GK59-F1
#
_entry.id   AF-A0A928GK59-F1
#
_cell.length_a   1.000
_cell.length_b   1.000
_cell.length_c   1.000
_cell.angle_alpha   90.00
_cell.angle_beta   90.00
_cell.angle_gamma   90.00
#
_symmetry.space_group_name_H-M   'P 1'
#
loop_
_entity.id
_entity.type
_entity.pdbx_description
1 polymer ?
#
loop_
_entity_poly.entity_id
_entity_poly.type
_entity_poly.pdbx_seq_one_letter_code
_entity_poly.pdbx_strand_id
1 'polypeptide(L)'
;MDQTKNSTIYIIPDRRIIYKVLQSMEYLPSGVTYNQRNYSMQPYRFCGKEEVTLHGFDMYDSQARWQYSLIPRFSSMDPLAEDYYHLSPYAYCAGDPVNLVDPDGRWYVKVSASANRGKHPYAIYSVFDRHDNLIYETIVKVTGIGGRDRTKIGADTPTGKYRIIEWRETGNNRYPTISFGPNPILAMEYLDGEAPGRSGMHTHGGRSQEPELSDTEGCIRMADEDIKELKETTERLETFDPKEKEERFLYVENDLEGELRYSDRESIKYDWIRFGGFLNAIIITPKNN
;
A
#
# COMPACT_ATOMS: atom_id res chain seq x y z
N MET A 1 32.02 16.23 -8.34
CA MET A 1 30.91 15.47 -8.94
C MET A 1 30.60 14.37 -7.97
N ASP A 2 29.59 14.60 -7.14
CA ASP A 2 29.22 13.70 -6.04
C ASP A 2 28.20 12.71 -6.60
N GLN A 3 28.58 11.43 -6.71
CA GLN A 3 27.72 10.36 -7.23
C GLN A 3 27.04 9.68 -6.05
N THR A 4 25.80 10.05 -5.75
CA THR A 4 24.92 9.32 -4.82
C THR A 4 24.68 7.91 -5.35
N LYS A 5 25.14 6.89 -4.60
CA LYS A 5 25.00 5.46 -4.91
C LYS A 5 23.85 4.87 -4.09
N ASN A 6 22.91 4.20 -4.76
CA ASN A 6 21.83 3.46 -4.11
C ASN A 6 22.03 1.95 -4.32
N SER A 7 21.94 1.15 -3.26
CA SER A 7 22.10 -0.31 -3.27
C SER A 7 20.86 -1.02 -2.71
N THR A 8 20.50 -2.16 -3.30
CA THR A 8 19.39 -3.04 -2.89
C THR A 8 19.94 -4.44 -2.59
N ILE A 9 19.50 -5.06 -1.48
CA ILE A 9 19.95 -6.41 -1.02
C ILE A 9 18.72 -7.26 -0.69
N TYR A 10 18.66 -8.50 -1.20
CA TYR A 10 17.58 -9.46 -0.89
C TYR A 10 18.07 -10.58 0.04
N ILE A 11 17.36 -10.85 1.14
CA ILE A 11 17.61 -11.93 2.11
C ILE A 11 16.31 -12.71 2.34
N ILE A 12 16.34 -14.04 2.16
CA ILE A 12 15.22 -14.94 2.48
C ILE A 12 15.59 -15.72 3.76
N PRO A 13 14.72 -15.78 4.79
CA PRO A 13 15.02 -16.55 6.00
C PRO A 13 14.80 -18.05 5.76
N ASP A 14 15.84 -18.86 5.96
CA ASP A 14 15.73 -20.29 6.23
C ASP A 14 15.82 -20.54 7.74
N ARG A 15 15.13 -21.57 8.25
CA ARG A 15 14.95 -21.89 9.68
C ARG A 15 16.24 -22.34 10.41
N ARG A 16 17.42 -22.06 9.86
CA ARG A 16 18.73 -22.23 10.53
C ARG A 16 19.65 -21.08 10.13
N ILE A 17 20.04 -20.28 11.12
CA ILE A 17 20.69 -18.97 10.98
C ILE A 17 22.11 -19.12 10.39
N ILE A 18 22.24 -18.92 9.08
CA ILE A 18 23.40 -18.32 8.39
C ILE A 18 22.81 -17.49 7.23
N TYR A 19 22.84 -16.16 7.30
CA TYR A 19 22.32 -15.30 6.23
C TYR A 19 23.27 -15.29 5.03
N LYS A 20 22.75 -15.63 3.84
CA LYS A 20 23.47 -15.57 2.57
C LYS A 20 22.81 -14.51 1.68
N VAL A 21 23.59 -13.53 1.22
CA VAL A 21 23.12 -12.57 0.19
C VAL A 21 22.90 -13.33 -1.11
N LEU A 22 21.64 -13.42 -1.54
CA LEU A 22 21.26 -14.11 -2.77
C LEU A 22 21.40 -13.20 -3.99
N GLN A 23 21.12 -11.91 -3.87
CA GLN A 23 21.29 -10.93 -4.97
C GLN A 23 21.45 -9.52 -4.40
N SER A 24 22.25 -8.71 -5.09
CA SER A 24 22.37 -7.28 -4.79
C SER A 24 22.54 -6.47 -6.08
N MET A 25 21.86 -5.33 -6.15
CA MET A 25 21.87 -4.44 -7.32
C MET A 25 22.10 -3.00 -6.86
N GLU A 26 22.96 -2.26 -7.56
CA GLU A 26 23.20 -0.84 -7.35
C GLU A 26 22.87 -0.08 -8.63
N TYR A 27 22.18 1.06 -8.50
CA TYR A 27 21.70 1.85 -9.64
C TYR A 27 22.18 3.29 -9.56
N LEU A 28 22.45 3.88 -10.72
CA LEU A 28 22.52 5.33 -10.88
C LEU A 28 21.11 5.94 -10.74
N PRO A 29 20.99 7.24 -10.44
CA PRO A 29 19.70 7.96 -10.45
C PRO A 29 18.85 7.71 -11.70
N SER A 30 19.49 7.53 -12.85
CA SER A 30 18.84 7.25 -14.13
C SER A 30 18.22 5.86 -14.27
N GLY A 31 18.40 4.97 -13.29
CA GLY A 31 17.98 3.57 -13.35
C GLY A 31 19.00 2.61 -13.98
N VAL A 32 20.16 3.12 -14.39
CA VAL A 32 21.24 2.31 -14.97
C VAL A 32 21.91 1.49 -13.87
N THR A 33 22.04 0.18 -14.08
CA THR A 33 22.80 -0.70 -13.18
C THR A 33 24.27 -0.28 -13.14
N TYR A 34 24.74 0.13 -11.97
CA TYR A 34 26.13 0.50 -11.72
C TYR A 34 26.95 -0.68 -11.21
N ASN A 35 26.38 -1.48 -10.30
CA ASN A 35 27.05 -2.63 -9.71
C ASN A 35 26.03 -3.73 -9.43
N GLN A 36 26.46 -4.99 -9.51
CA GLN A 36 25.54 -6.12 -9.40
C GLN A 36 26.23 -7.38 -8.87
N ARG A 37 25.46 -8.15 -8.10
CA ARG A 37 25.82 -9.47 -7.59
C ARG A 37 24.66 -10.43 -7.81
N ASN A 38 24.96 -11.56 -8.45
CA ASN A 38 23.99 -12.62 -8.78
C ASN A 38 22.80 -12.08 -9.62
N TYR A 39 23.12 -11.36 -10.70
CA TYR A 39 22.13 -10.73 -11.59
C TYR A 39 21.03 -11.69 -12.05
N SER A 40 21.35 -12.91 -12.43
CA SER A 40 20.37 -13.84 -13.04
C SER A 40 19.38 -14.50 -12.06
N MET A 41 19.31 -14.08 -10.79
CA MET A 41 18.47 -14.75 -9.77
C MET A 41 16.96 -14.52 -9.92
N GLN A 42 16.55 -13.31 -10.27
CA GLN A 42 15.16 -12.92 -10.55
C GLN A 42 15.15 -11.82 -11.62
N PRO A 43 14.04 -11.47 -12.29
CA PRO A 43 14.03 -10.44 -13.34
C PRO A 43 13.58 -9.02 -12.90
N TYR A 44 13.05 -8.84 -11.69
CA TYR A 44 12.66 -7.56 -11.08
C TYR A 44 13.84 -6.70 -10.59
N ARG A 45 13.83 -5.41 -10.94
CA ARG A 45 15.01 -4.55 -10.88
C ARG A 45 14.64 -3.14 -10.42
N PHE A 46 15.10 -2.13 -11.15
CA PHE A 46 14.92 -0.74 -10.82
C PHE A 46 13.44 -0.40 -10.59
N CYS A 47 13.14 0.25 -9.46
CA CYS A 47 11.77 0.55 -9.03
C CYS A 47 10.82 -0.67 -9.01
N GLY A 48 11.33 -1.89 -8.79
CA GLY A 48 10.52 -3.10 -8.74
C GLY A 48 10.00 -3.59 -10.10
N LYS A 49 10.45 -3.00 -11.22
CA LYS A 49 10.00 -3.35 -12.57
C LYS A 49 10.73 -4.56 -13.13
N GLU A 50 10.04 -5.35 -13.95
CA GLU A 50 10.67 -6.48 -14.64
C GLU A 50 11.58 -5.99 -15.76
N GLU A 51 12.84 -6.45 -15.77
CA GLU A 51 13.78 -6.18 -16.85
C GLU A 51 13.77 -7.30 -17.88
N VAL A 52 13.35 -6.97 -19.09
CA VAL A 52 13.35 -7.89 -20.22
C VAL A 52 14.60 -7.64 -21.07
N THR A 53 15.58 -8.53 -20.95
CA THR A 53 16.86 -8.47 -21.70
C THR A 53 16.91 -9.44 -22.88
N LEU A 54 15.85 -10.22 -23.09
CA LEU A 54 15.80 -11.24 -24.14
C LEU A 54 16.04 -10.62 -25.51
N HIS A 55 16.98 -11.20 -26.28
CA HIS A 55 17.35 -10.75 -27.63
C HIS A 55 17.79 -9.27 -27.74
N GLY A 56 18.33 -8.68 -26.66
CA GLY A 56 18.80 -7.29 -26.65
C GLY A 56 17.66 -6.27 -26.55
N PHE A 57 16.52 -6.68 -26.01
CA PHE A 57 15.39 -5.79 -25.78
C PHE A 57 15.73 -4.74 -24.70
N ASP A 58 16.43 -5.13 -23.64
CA ASP A 58 17.02 -4.29 -22.57
C ASP A 58 16.11 -3.13 -22.09
N MET A 59 14.89 -3.48 -21.70
CA MET A 59 13.87 -2.54 -21.21
C MET A 59 13.19 -3.01 -19.93
N TYR A 60 12.77 -2.05 -19.11
CA TYR A 60 11.88 -2.26 -17.97
C TYR A 60 10.41 -2.20 -18.41
N ASP A 61 9.62 -3.18 -17.97
CA ASP A 61 8.17 -3.14 -18.09
C ASP A 61 7.59 -2.21 -17.01
N SER A 62 7.10 -1.03 -17.42
CA SER A 62 6.37 -0.11 -16.53
C SER A 62 4.85 -0.22 -16.68
N GLN A 63 4.35 -1.37 -17.19
CA GLN A 63 2.96 -1.71 -17.50
C GLN A 63 2.33 -0.86 -18.60
N ALA A 64 2.27 0.46 -18.39
CA ALA A 64 1.73 1.40 -19.36
C ALA A 64 2.66 1.61 -20.56
N ARG A 65 3.98 1.57 -20.33
CA ARG A 65 5.02 1.83 -21.35
C ARG A 65 6.31 1.07 -21.05
N TRP A 66 7.06 0.79 -22.10
CA TRP A 66 8.42 0.26 -22.01
C TRP A 66 9.42 1.38 -21.73
N GLN A 67 10.30 1.17 -20.75
CA GLN A 67 11.33 2.10 -20.36
C GLN A 67 12.71 1.54 -20.72
N TYR A 68 13.60 2.33 -21.32
CA TYR A 68 14.96 1.90 -21.61
C TYR A 68 15.76 1.65 -20.31
N SER A 69 16.46 0.52 -20.20
CA SER A 69 17.31 0.24 -19.02
C SER A 69 18.53 1.17 -18.93
N LEU A 70 19.02 1.66 -20.07
CA LEU A 70 20.24 2.48 -20.14
C LEU A 70 19.98 3.99 -20.06
N ILE A 71 18.74 4.42 -20.31
CA ILE A 71 18.38 5.83 -20.48
C ILE A 71 17.05 6.07 -19.77
N PRO A 72 16.91 7.12 -18.94
CA PRO A 72 15.67 7.41 -18.22
C PRO A 72 14.62 8.02 -19.16
N ARG A 73 14.13 7.23 -20.11
CA ARG A 73 13.13 7.60 -21.12
C ARG A 73 12.25 6.40 -21.47
N PHE A 74 11.00 6.69 -21.83
CA PHE A 74 10.11 5.71 -22.42
C PHE A 74 10.41 5.53 -23.91
N SER A 75 10.14 4.33 -24.45
CA SER A 75 10.28 4.03 -25.88
C SER A 75 9.10 4.53 -26.72
N SER A 76 7.97 4.85 -26.08
CA SER A 76 6.76 5.39 -26.70
C SER A 76 6.36 6.75 -26.10
N MET A 77 5.62 7.54 -26.88
CA MET A 77 5.03 8.80 -26.41
C MET A 77 3.98 8.52 -25.34
N ASP A 78 3.87 9.44 -24.38
CA ASP A 78 2.79 9.46 -23.40
C ASP A 78 1.42 9.65 -24.09
N PRO A 79 0.44 8.75 -23.87
CA PRO A 79 -0.93 8.97 -24.34
C PRO A 79 -1.56 10.27 -23.84
N LEU A 80 -1.10 10.79 -22.70
CA LEU A 80 -1.54 12.05 -22.10
C LEU A 80 -0.58 13.22 -22.43
N ALA A 81 0.28 13.09 -23.44
CA ALA A 81 1.23 14.14 -23.80
C ALA A 81 0.55 15.49 -24.10
N GLU A 82 -0.69 15.47 -24.58
CA GLU A 82 -1.51 16.66 -24.85
C GLU A 82 -1.99 17.36 -23.57
N ASP A 83 -1.95 16.73 -22.40
CA ASP A 83 -2.27 17.38 -21.13
C ASP A 83 -1.02 18.03 -20.50
N TYR A 84 0.18 17.58 -20.91
CA TYR A 84 1.47 17.98 -20.33
C TYR A 84 2.45 18.55 -21.36
N TYR A 85 2.03 19.58 -22.11
CA TYR A 85 2.83 20.20 -23.18
C TYR A 85 4.24 20.66 -22.77
N HIS A 86 4.46 20.94 -21.48
CA HIS A 86 5.73 21.41 -20.94
C HIS A 86 6.72 20.27 -20.63
N LEU A 87 6.26 19.00 -20.65
CA LEU A 87 7.08 17.81 -20.46
C LEU A 87 7.34 17.14 -21.80
N SER A 88 8.51 16.52 -21.93
CA SER A 88 8.77 15.68 -23.11
C SER A 88 7.84 14.47 -23.08
N PRO A 89 7.20 14.11 -24.20
CA PRO A 89 6.31 12.94 -24.27
C PRO A 89 7.03 11.62 -23.99
N TYR A 90 8.36 11.62 -23.96
CA TYR A 90 9.22 10.47 -23.64
C TYR A 90 9.87 10.56 -22.26
N ALA A 91 9.57 11.60 -21.47
CA ALA A 91 10.19 11.83 -20.17
C ALA A 91 9.83 10.71 -19.19
N TYR A 92 10.84 10.13 -18.56
CA TYR A 92 10.66 9.29 -17.38
C TYR A 92 10.72 10.20 -16.14
N CYS A 93 9.72 10.10 -15.26
CA CYS A 93 9.69 10.86 -13.99
C CYS A 93 9.89 12.38 -14.17
N ALA A 94 9.41 12.96 -15.28
CA ALA A 94 9.63 14.37 -15.64
C ALA A 94 11.11 14.84 -15.61
N GLY A 95 12.07 13.93 -15.72
CA GLY A 95 13.51 14.23 -15.62
C GLY A 95 14.10 14.17 -14.22
N ASP A 96 13.30 13.85 -13.20
CA ASP A 96 13.76 13.63 -11.81
C ASP A 96 13.37 12.22 -11.30
N PRO A 97 14.07 11.17 -11.77
CA PRO A 97 13.82 9.78 -11.38
C PRO A 97 14.19 9.44 -9.93
N VAL A 98 14.77 10.40 -9.18
CA VAL A 98 15.08 10.24 -7.76
C VAL A 98 13.90 10.69 -6.90
N ASN A 99 13.18 11.73 -7.32
CA ASN A 99 12.12 12.35 -6.51
C ASN A 99 10.70 12.17 -7.05
N LEU A 100 10.52 11.86 -8.34
CA LEU A 100 9.20 11.81 -8.98
C LEU A 100 8.81 10.38 -9.37
N VAL A 101 8.07 9.71 -8.49
CA VAL A 101 7.17 8.60 -8.81
C VAL A 101 5.82 9.05 -8.25
N ASP A 102 4.76 9.07 -9.07
CA ASP A 102 3.44 9.68 -8.76
C ASP A 102 2.34 8.62 -9.02
N PRO A 103 1.38 8.41 -8.09
CA PRO A 103 0.44 9.44 -7.64
C PRO A 103 0.36 9.67 -6.12
N ASP A 104 0.37 10.94 -5.72
CA ASP A 104 -0.15 11.49 -4.44
C ASP A 104 0.52 11.01 -3.14
N GLY A 105 1.85 11.08 -3.10
CA GLY A 105 2.60 11.78 -2.05
C GLY A 105 2.45 11.41 -0.56
N ARG A 106 1.65 10.42 -0.16
CA ARG A 106 1.51 9.88 1.20
C ARG A 106 1.00 8.44 1.16
N TRP A 107 1.06 7.76 2.29
CA TRP A 107 0.50 6.44 2.45
C TRP A 107 -1.02 6.49 2.31
N TYR A 108 -1.53 5.47 1.65
CA TYR A 108 -2.95 5.31 1.39
C TYR A 108 -3.37 3.89 1.67
N VAL A 109 -4.69 3.72 1.78
CA VAL A 109 -5.31 2.43 1.99
C VAL A 109 -6.16 2.09 0.78
N LYS A 110 -6.04 0.86 0.29
CA LYS A 110 -6.97 0.28 -0.66
C LYS A 110 -7.75 -0.85 0.02
N VAL A 111 -9.06 -0.85 -0.17
CA VAL A 111 -9.96 -1.89 0.33
C VAL A 111 -10.66 -2.54 -0.85
N SER A 112 -10.21 -3.74 -1.19
CA SER A 112 -10.75 -4.54 -2.28
C SER A 112 -11.87 -5.43 -1.77
N ALA A 113 -13.11 -5.02 -2.03
CA ALA A 113 -14.32 -5.70 -1.58
C ALA A 113 -15.03 -6.43 -2.72
N SER A 114 -15.87 -7.40 -2.36
CA SER A 114 -16.79 -7.99 -3.34
C SER A 114 -17.93 -7.03 -3.66
N ALA A 115 -18.40 -7.02 -4.91
CA ALA A 115 -19.64 -6.36 -5.28
C ALA A 115 -20.87 -6.91 -4.52
N ASN A 116 -20.83 -8.19 -4.11
CA ASN A 116 -21.93 -8.89 -3.44
C ASN A 116 -21.60 -9.16 -1.96
N ARG A 117 -21.50 -8.09 -1.15
CA ARG A 117 -21.04 -8.16 0.25
C ARG A 117 -21.91 -8.99 1.17
N GLY A 118 -23.23 -8.99 0.96
CA GLY A 118 -24.11 -9.85 1.73
C GLY A 118 -23.88 -11.36 1.51
N LYS A 119 -23.20 -11.77 0.42
CA LYS A 119 -22.75 -13.15 0.21
C LYS A 119 -21.25 -13.32 0.52
N HIS A 120 -20.44 -12.32 0.21
CA HIS A 120 -18.99 -12.29 0.38
C HIS A 120 -18.61 -11.09 1.26
N PRO A 121 -18.72 -11.22 2.59
CA PRO A 121 -18.68 -10.08 3.51
C PRO A 121 -17.27 -9.54 3.79
N TYR A 122 -16.25 -10.28 3.38
CA TYR A 122 -14.85 -10.00 3.62
C TYR A 122 -14.20 -9.27 2.43
N ALA A 123 -13.21 -8.45 2.74
CA ALA A 123 -12.44 -7.65 1.80
C ALA A 123 -10.95 -7.69 2.18
N ILE A 124 -10.07 -7.43 1.22
CA ILE A 124 -8.64 -7.22 1.47
C ILE A 124 -8.44 -5.76 1.82
N TYR A 125 -7.68 -5.50 2.88
CA TYR A 125 -7.29 -4.17 3.31
C TYR A 125 -5.78 -4.06 3.17
N SER A 126 -5.34 -3.28 2.20
CA SER A 126 -3.95 -3.12 1.83
C SER A 126 -3.51 -1.67 2.07
N VAL A 127 -2.34 -1.49 2.68
CA VAL A 127 -1.74 -0.19 2.98
C VAL A 127 -0.48 -0.04 2.17
N PHE A 128 -0.37 1.07 1.47
CA PHE A 128 0.76 1.40 0.61
C PHE A 128 1.46 2.64 1.13
N ASP A 129 2.78 2.71 1.03
CA ASP A 129 3.53 3.96 1.29
C ASP A 129 3.40 4.94 0.11
N ARG A 130 4.00 6.14 0.23
CA ARG A 130 4.00 7.13 -0.86
C ARG A 130 4.73 6.72 -2.14
N HIS A 131 5.34 5.53 -2.17
CA HIS A 131 6.04 4.97 -3.33
C HIS A 131 5.33 3.72 -3.87
N ASP A 132 4.07 3.48 -3.50
CA ASP A 132 3.27 2.32 -3.89
C ASP A 132 3.84 0.97 -3.39
N ASN A 133 4.70 0.97 -2.38
CA ASN A 133 5.12 -0.28 -1.75
C ASN A 133 4.04 -0.76 -0.80
N LEU A 134 3.62 -2.03 -0.95
CA LEU A 134 2.74 -2.67 0.02
C LEU A 134 3.45 -2.77 1.37
N ILE A 135 2.86 -2.18 2.41
CA ILE A 135 3.40 -2.13 3.77
C ILE A 135 2.64 -3.08 4.70
N TYR A 136 1.33 -3.18 4.51
CA TYR A 136 0.47 -3.97 5.37
C TYR A 136 -0.72 -4.51 4.58
N GLU A 137 -1.11 -5.75 4.83
CA GLU A 137 -2.28 -6.37 4.23
C GLU A 137 -2.99 -7.27 5.25
N THR A 138 -4.31 -7.14 5.35
CA THR A 138 -5.12 -8.04 6.18
C THR A 138 -6.54 -8.22 5.61
N ILE A 139 -7.32 -9.10 6.24
CA ILE A 139 -8.73 -9.31 5.94
C ILE A 139 -9.59 -8.46 6.86
N VAL A 140 -10.56 -7.78 6.26
CA VAL A 140 -11.55 -6.95 6.96
C VAL A 140 -12.96 -7.36 6.59
N LYS A 141 -13.92 -7.02 7.44
CA LYS A 141 -15.35 -7.16 7.16
C LYS A 141 -15.96 -5.81 6.83
N VAL A 142 -16.69 -5.76 5.71
CA VAL A 142 -17.27 -4.53 5.16
C VAL A 142 -18.80 -4.57 5.07
N THR A 143 -19.42 -5.58 5.67
CA THR A 143 -20.88 -5.80 5.63
C THR A 143 -21.60 -5.06 6.75
N GLY A 144 -22.74 -4.47 6.37
CA GLY A 144 -23.62 -3.73 7.26
C GLY A 144 -24.80 -4.56 7.78
N ILE A 145 -25.21 -4.33 9.02
CA ILE A 145 -26.41 -4.96 9.62
C ILE A 145 -27.70 -4.54 8.88
N GLY A 146 -27.73 -3.33 8.33
CA GLY A 146 -28.86 -2.75 7.60
C GLY A 146 -28.97 -3.16 6.14
N GLY A 147 -28.04 -3.99 5.63
CA GLY A 147 -28.08 -4.54 4.28
C GLY A 147 -27.49 -3.62 3.19
N ARG A 148 -27.92 -3.82 1.93
CA ARG A 148 -27.22 -3.29 0.75
C ARG A 148 -27.60 -1.89 0.30
N ASP A 149 -28.61 -1.28 0.90
CA ASP A 149 -29.01 0.08 0.54
C ASP A 149 -28.05 1.08 1.19
N ARG A 150 -26.94 1.37 0.49
CA ARG A 150 -25.77 2.10 1.01
C ARG A 150 -26.04 3.55 1.39
N THR A 151 -27.21 4.07 1.04
CA THR A 151 -27.69 5.40 1.44
C THR A 151 -28.32 5.43 2.84
N LYS A 152 -28.64 4.26 3.42
CA LYS A 152 -29.29 4.12 4.72
C LYS A 152 -28.30 3.87 5.86
N ILE A 153 -28.73 4.19 7.08
CA ILE A 153 -28.00 3.89 8.32
C ILE A 153 -27.85 2.37 8.46
N GLY A 154 -26.65 1.93 8.81
CA GLY A 154 -26.36 0.51 9.05
C GLY A 154 -26.03 -0.30 7.80
N ALA A 155 -26.08 0.28 6.60
CA ALA A 155 -25.79 -0.42 5.36
C ALA A 155 -24.30 -0.74 5.18
N ASP A 156 -23.99 -1.60 4.21
CA ASP A 156 -22.62 -1.98 3.82
C ASP A 156 -21.69 -0.77 3.67
N THR A 157 -20.39 -0.97 3.90
CA THR A 157 -19.35 0.07 3.78
C THR A 157 -19.33 0.68 2.38
N PRO A 158 -19.70 1.94 2.14
CA PRO A 158 -19.76 2.46 0.78
C PRO A 158 -18.41 2.42 0.05
N THR A 159 -18.43 2.15 -1.25
CA THR A 159 -17.33 2.42 -2.16
C THR A 159 -17.11 3.91 -2.28
N GLY A 160 -15.88 4.25 -2.67
CA GLY A 160 -15.48 5.61 -2.93
C GLY A 160 -14.23 6.02 -2.17
N LYS A 161 -14.00 7.33 -2.16
CA LYS A 161 -12.83 7.97 -1.60
C LYS A 161 -13.13 8.53 -0.21
N TYR A 162 -12.28 8.18 0.74
CA TYR A 162 -12.34 8.64 2.11
C TYR A 162 -11.05 9.37 2.47
N ARG A 163 -11.17 10.45 3.24
CA ARG A 163 -10.03 11.12 3.88
C ARG A 163 -9.78 10.50 5.24
N ILE A 164 -8.56 10.05 5.49
CA ILE A 164 -8.12 9.59 6.81
C ILE A 164 -7.80 10.83 7.66
N ILE A 165 -8.53 10.98 8.76
CA ILE A 165 -8.40 12.14 9.65
C ILE A 165 -7.27 11.87 10.65
N GLU A 166 -7.48 10.90 11.54
CA GLU A 166 -6.61 10.66 12.70
C GLU A 166 -6.94 9.32 13.36
N TRP A 167 -6.03 8.87 14.22
CA TRP A 167 -6.30 7.82 15.21
C TRP A 167 -7.05 8.40 16.41
N ARG A 168 -8.14 7.75 16.84
CA ARG A 168 -8.93 8.15 18.01
C ARG A 168 -8.98 7.04 19.05
N GLU A 169 -8.74 7.40 20.30
CA GLU A 169 -8.79 6.46 21.42
C GLU A 169 -10.21 5.92 21.67
N THR A 170 -10.28 4.64 22.05
CA THR A 170 -11.51 3.96 22.48
C THR A 170 -11.66 4.00 24.01
N GLY A 171 -12.80 3.55 24.53
CA GLY A 171 -13.09 3.53 25.98
C GLY A 171 -13.79 4.78 26.52
N ASN A 172 -14.30 5.63 25.63
CA ASN A 172 -15.12 6.79 25.98
C ASN A 172 -16.60 6.58 25.59
N ASN A 173 -17.48 7.51 25.98
CA ASN A 173 -18.91 7.42 25.70
C ASN A 173 -19.24 7.38 24.19
N ARG A 174 -18.39 7.96 23.35
CA ARG A 174 -18.58 8.01 21.89
C ARG A 174 -18.07 6.74 21.20
N TYR A 175 -16.98 6.17 21.71
CA TYR A 175 -16.32 4.97 21.21
C TYR A 175 -16.15 3.93 22.31
N PRO A 176 -17.23 3.24 22.73
CA PRO A 176 -17.14 2.23 23.78
C PRO A 176 -16.22 1.09 23.35
N THR A 177 -15.26 0.70 24.21
CA THR A 177 -14.31 -0.41 23.96
C THR A 177 -14.98 -1.68 23.50
N ILE A 178 -16.14 -1.93 24.08
CA ILE A 178 -16.89 -3.13 23.80
C ILE A 178 -17.36 -3.12 22.33
N SER A 179 -17.71 -1.98 21.72
CA SER A 179 -18.12 -1.93 20.30
C SER A 179 -16.96 -1.70 19.31
N PHE A 180 -15.91 -0.99 19.74
CA PHE A 180 -14.81 -0.56 18.87
C PHE A 180 -13.49 -1.31 19.09
N GLY A 181 -13.44 -2.19 20.07
CA GLY A 181 -12.23 -2.88 20.50
C GLY A 181 -11.45 -2.08 21.55
N PRO A 182 -10.41 -2.68 22.16
CA PRO A 182 -9.54 -2.03 23.13
C PRO A 182 -8.50 -1.10 22.50
N ASN A 183 -8.33 -1.16 21.18
CA ASN A 183 -7.35 -0.37 20.44
C ASN A 183 -7.97 0.88 19.80
N PRO A 184 -7.17 1.90 19.46
CA PRO A 184 -7.66 3.10 18.78
C PRO A 184 -8.30 2.79 17.42
N ILE A 185 -9.21 3.65 16.99
CA ILE A 185 -9.88 3.55 15.69
C ILE A 185 -9.26 4.53 14.69
N LEU A 186 -9.26 4.17 13.42
CA LEU A 186 -8.90 5.09 12.34
C LEU A 186 -10.15 5.85 11.90
N ALA A 187 -10.21 7.14 12.20
CA ALA A 187 -11.35 7.99 11.86
C ALA A 187 -11.24 8.54 10.44
N MET A 188 -12.36 8.50 9.71
CA MET A 188 -12.40 8.84 8.29
C MET A 188 -13.59 9.72 7.94
N GLU A 189 -13.42 10.50 6.90
CA GLU A 189 -14.46 11.34 6.31
C GLU A 189 -14.73 10.93 4.88
N TYR A 190 -16.00 10.78 4.53
CA TYR A 190 -16.41 10.46 3.18
C TYR A 190 -16.22 11.68 2.27
N LEU A 191 -15.56 11.49 1.12
CA LEU A 191 -15.37 12.56 0.13
C LEU A 191 -16.25 12.35 -1.09
N ASP A 192 -16.21 11.15 -1.70
CA ASP A 192 -16.87 10.89 -2.97
C ASP A 192 -17.19 9.39 -3.16
N GLY A 193 -18.12 9.08 -4.07
CA GLY A 193 -18.52 7.72 -4.45
C GLY A 193 -20.04 7.49 -4.45
N GLU A 194 -20.46 6.29 -4.03
CA GLU A 194 -21.85 5.83 -4.18
C GLU A 194 -22.83 6.20 -3.04
N ALA A 195 -22.36 6.82 -1.95
CA ALA A 195 -23.18 7.14 -0.78
C ALA A 195 -22.91 8.58 -0.27
N PRO A 196 -23.22 9.61 -1.09
CA PRO A 196 -23.00 10.99 -0.72
C PRO A 196 -23.73 11.35 0.59
N GLY A 197 -23.00 11.96 1.52
CA GLY A 197 -23.54 12.43 2.81
C GLY A 197 -23.41 11.45 3.98
N ARG A 198 -22.86 10.24 3.78
CA ARG A 198 -22.55 9.35 4.90
C ARG A 198 -21.33 9.86 5.67
N SER A 199 -21.42 9.90 7.00
CA SER A 199 -20.32 10.33 7.87
C SER A 199 -20.16 9.40 9.07
N GLY A 200 -19.07 9.54 9.83
CA GLY A 200 -18.82 8.68 10.99
C GLY A 200 -18.33 7.28 10.63
N MET A 201 -17.69 7.15 9.48
CA MET A 201 -16.99 5.93 9.09
C MET A 201 -15.69 5.78 9.88
N HIS A 202 -15.43 4.58 10.39
CA HIS A 202 -14.18 4.26 11.08
C HIS A 202 -13.68 2.87 10.68
N THR A 203 -12.37 2.68 10.71
CA THR A 203 -11.76 1.35 10.76
C THR A 203 -11.52 1.00 12.23
N HIS A 204 -12.05 -0.13 12.70
CA HIS A 204 -12.02 -0.46 14.11
C HIS A 204 -12.05 -1.96 14.41
N GLY A 205 -11.66 -2.33 15.64
CA GLY A 205 -11.75 -3.68 16.18
C GLY A 205 -13.10 -3.97 16.88
N GLY A 206 -13.11 -4.83 17.90
CA GLY A 206 -14.31 -5.21 18.66
C GLY A 206 -15.31 -6.04 17.83
N ARG A 207 -16.60 -6.10 18.16
CA ARG A 207 -17.05 -6.94 19.28
C ARG A 207 -17.28 -8.38 18.77
N SER A 208 -16.60 -9.35 19.39
CA SER A 208 -16.51 -10.79 19.08
C SER A 208 -15.87 -11.13 17.72
N GLN A 209 -14.75 -11.86 17.77
CA GLN A 209 -13.87 -12.14 16.63
C GLN A 209 -13.76 -13.65 16.32
N GLU A 210 -14.45 -14.49 17.10
CA GLU A 210 -14.32 -15.94 17.03
C GLU A 210 -15.69 -16.60 16.80
N PRO A 211 -15.89 -17.37 15.72
CA PRO A 211 -14.93 -17.69 14.64
C PRO A 211 -14.87 -16.66 13.49
N GLU A 212 -15.65 -15.59 13.57
CA GLU A 212 -15.81 -14.59 12.50
C GLU A 212 -15.90 -13.17 13.08
N LEU A 213 -15.54 -12.17 12.26
CA LEU A 213 -15.75 -10.77 12.62
C LEU A 213 -17.26 -10.45 12.62
N SER A 214 -17.71 -9.68 13.61
CA SER A 214 -19.11 -9.22 13.66
C SER A 214 -19.42 -8.12 12.63
N ASP A 215 -20.67 -8.06 12.18
CA ASP A 215 -21.14 -7.03 11.23
C ASP A 215 -21.12 -5.63 11.83
N THR A 216 -20.91 -4.64 10.97
CA THR A 216 -20.80 -3.24 11.37
C THR A 216 -22.06 -2.47 11.00
N GLU A 217 -22.14 -1.22 11.42
CA GLU A 217 -23.09 -0.27 10.82
C GLU A 217 -22.42 0.45 9.64
N GLY A 218 -21.83 -0.37 8.77
CA GLY A 218 -21.00 -0.04 7.62
C GLY A 218 -19.67 0.61 7.92
N CYS A 219 -19.13 0.45 9.13
CA CYS A 219 -17.70 0.64 9.39
C CYS A 219 -16.86 -0.50 8.78
N ILE A 220 -15.54 -0.31 8.70
CA ILE A 220 -14.62 -1.40 8.35
C ILE A 220 -14.20 -2.09 9.64
N ARG A 221 -14.48 -3.38 9.77
CA ARG A 221 -14.05 -4.17 10.93
C ARG A 221 -12.82 -5.00 10.63
N MET A 222 -11.88 -5.03 11.56
CA MET A 222 -10.72 -5.91 11.52
C MET A 222 -10.47 -6.56 12.88
N ALA A 223 -9.55 -7.53 12.94
CA ALA A 223 -9.17 -8.15 14.20
C ALA A 223 -8.54 -7.12 15.16
N ASP A 224 -8.63 -7.37 16.47
CA ASP A 224 -8.07 -6.46 17.47
C ASP A 224 -6.54 -6.42 17.37
N GLU A 225 -5.89 -7.54 17.06
CA GLU A 225 -4.44 -7.52 16.81
C GLU A 225 -4.07 -6.76 15.53
N ASP A 226 -4.91 -6.81 14.50
CA ASP A 226 -4.62 -6.16 13.21
C ASP A 226 -4.67 -4.65 13.30
N ILE A 227 -5.69 -4.11 13.97
CA ILE A 227 -5.77 -2.66 14.12
C ILE A 227 -4.64 -2.10 14.98
N LYS A 228 -4.19 -2.89 15.96
CA LYS A 228 -3.03 -2.55 16.78
C LYS A 228 -1.77 -2.51 15.92
N GLU A 229 -1.51 -3.56 15.14
CA GLU A 229 -0.36 -3.63 14.23
C GLU A 229 -0.43 -2.53 13.16
N LEU A 230 -1.60 -2.27 12.56
CA LEU A 230 -1.80 -1.19 11.60
C LEU A 230 -1.44 0.18 12.19
N LYS A 231 -1.85 0.46 13.43
CA LYS A 231 -1.49 1.70 14.11
C LYS A 231 0.03 1.80 14.31
N GLU A 232 0.65 0.75 14.83
CA GLU A 232 2.11 0.72 15.04
C GLU A 232 2.87 0.92 13.72
N THR A 233 2.40 0.28 12.64
CA THR A 233 3.01 0.37 11.30
C THR A 233 2.87 1.77 10.70
N THR A 234 1.69 2.38 10.76
CA THR A 234 1.45 3.72 10.22
C THR A 234 2.17 4.80 11.03
N GLU A 235 2.16 4.74 12.37
CA GLU A 235 2.94 5.66 13.22
C GLU A 235 4.44 5.55 12.96
N ARG A 236 4.92 4.34 12.73
CA ARG A 236 6.31 4.10 12.37
C ARG A 236 6.64 4.72 11.02
N LEU A 237 5.80 4.49 10.00
CA LEU A 237 5.98 5.06 8.66
C LEU A 237 6.07 6.60 8.73
N GLU A 238 5.16 7.25 9.45
CA GLU A 238 5.14 8.70 9.64
C GLU A 238 6.33 9.24 10.46
N THR A 239 6.88 8.41 11.35
CA THR A 239 8.09 8.76 12.10
C THR A 239 9.33 8.75 11.21
N PHE A 240 9.40 7.81 10.26
CA PHE A 240 10.55 7.66 9.36
C PHE A 240 10.52 8.60 8.17
N ASP A 241 9.33 8.89 7.64
CA ASP A 241 9.15 9.86 6.57
C ASP A 241 8.05 10.86 6.95
N PRO A 242 8.42 12.05 7.48
CA PRO A 242 7.45 13.06 7.87
C PRO A 242 6.53 13.55 6.74
N LYS A 243 6.88 13.32 5.47
CA LYS A 243 6.03 13.69 4.33
C LYS A 243 4.78 12.82 4.23
N GLU A 244 4.79 11.64 4.87
CA GLU A 244 3.68 10.68 4.95
C GLU A 244 2.50 11.18 5.80
N LYS A 245 2.67 12.28 6.54
CA LYS A 245 1.71 12.72 7.55
C LYS A 245 0.55 13.57 7.03
N GLU A 246 0.74 14.22 5.88
CA GLU A 246 -0.27 15.15 5.37
C GLU A 246 -1.34 14.39 4.55
N GLU A 247 -2.54 14.94 4.34
CA GLU A 247 -3.75 14.30 3.74
C GLU A 247 -3.61 12.87 3.15
N ARG A 248 -4.05 11.87 3.93
CA ARG A 248 -4.04 10.45 3.59
C ARG A 248 -5.42 10.01 3.14
N PHE A 249 -5.49 9.02 2.24
CA PHE A 249 -6.75 8.57 1.68
C PHE A 249 -6.98 7.07 1.88
N LEU A 250 -8.25 6.69 1.93
CA LEU A 250 -8.70 5.31 1.84
C LEU A 250 -9.66 5.19 0.66
N TYR A 251 -9.42 4.18 -0.19
CA TYR A 251 -10.23 3.86 -1.35
C TYR A 251 -10.94 2.53 -1.11
N VAL A 252 -12.26 2.51 -1.28
CA VAL A 252 -13.05 1.26 -1.22
C VAL A 252 -13.56 0.94 -2.62
N GLU A 253 -13.17 -0.21 -3.14
CA GLU A 253 -13.46 -0.64 -4.51
C GLU A 253 -14.11 -2.03 -4.54
N ASN A 254 -14.81 -2.34 -5.63
CA ASN A 254 -15.47 -3.64 -5.84
C ASN A 254 -14.67 -4.51 -6.82
N ASP A 255 -13.36 -4.62 -6.59
CA ASP A 255 -12.40 -5.28 -7.47
C ASP A 255 -11.88 -6.61 -6.92
N LEU A 256 -12.47 -7.12 -5.83
CA LEU A 256 -12.07 -8.41 -5.28
C LEU A 256 -12.46 -9.58 -6.19
N GLU A 257 -11.45 -10.26 -6.73
CA GLU A 257 -11.61 -11.49 -7.50
C GLU A 257 -11.57 -12.72 -6.58
N GLY A 258 -12.74 -13.32 -6.34
CA GLY A 258 -12.85 -14.60 -5.61
C GLY A 258 -13.58 -14.53 -4.27
N GLU A 259 -13.73 -15.69 -3.63
CA GLU A 259 -14.35 -15.81 -2.31
C GLU A 259 -13.28 -15.75 -1.22
N LEU A 260 -13.39 -14.78 -0.31
CA LEU A 260 -12.54 -14.68 0.88
C LEU A 260 -13.25 -15.18 2.13
N ARG A 261 -12.51 -15.87 2.99
CA ARG A 261 -12.96 -16.25 4.33
C ARG A 261 -12.05 -15.63 5.37
N TYR A 262 -12.61 -15.36 6.56
CA TYR A 262 -11.82 -14.85 7.67
C TYR A 262 -10.67 -15.80 8.08
N SER A 263 -10.85 -17.11 7.92
CA SER A 263 -9.81 -18.11 8.16
C SER A 263 -8.56 -17.94 7.31
N ASP A 264 -8.66 -17.25 6.18
CA ASP A 264 -7.55 -17.03 5.26
C ASP A 264 -6.65 -15.88 5.73
N ARG A 265 -7.05 -15.16 6.80
CA ARG A 265 -6.35 -13.99 7.34
C ARG A 265 -4.88 -14.25 7.53
N GLU A 266 -4.49 -15.30 8.25
CA GLU A 266 -3.08 -15.59 8.53
C GLU A 266 -2.27 -15.93 7.27
N SER A 267 -2.92 -16.40 6.20
CA SER A 267 -2.26 -16.73 4.93
C SER A 267 -2.04 -15.52 4.03
N ILE A 268 -2.96 -14.54 4.09
CA ILE A 268 -2.91 -13.28 3.33
C ILE A 268 -2.13 -12.22 4.08
N LYS A 269 -2.14 -12.29 5.42
CA LYS A 269 -1.58 -11.28 6.29
C LYS A 269 -0.14 -10.96 5.90
N TYR A 270 0.05 -9.74 5.45
CA TYR A 270 1.35 -9.16 5.19
C TYR A 270 1.57 -8.07 6.21
N ASP A 271 2.65 -8.18 6.97
CA ASP A 271 3.13 -7.09 7.80
C ASP A 271 4.62 -6.96 7.56
N TRP A 272 4.98 -5.90 6.86
CA TRP A 272 6.36 -5.56 6.58
C TRP A 272 7.22 -5.61 7.85
N ILE A 273 6.70 -5.21 9.02
CA ILE A 273 7.45 -5.23 10.28
C ILE A 273 7.71 -6.67 10.78
N ARG A 274 6.73 -7.57 10.74
CA ARG A 274 6.88 -8.99 11.14
C ARG A 274 7.76 -9.82 10.19
N PHE A 275 7.75 -9.53 8.89
CA PHE A 275 8.53 -10.28 7.90
C PHE A 275 10.00 -9.82 7.79
N GLY A 276 10.50 -9.06 8.77
CA GLY A 276 11.88 -8.59 8.79
C GLY A 276 12.12 -7.37 7.89
N GLY A 277 11.07 -6.61 7.61
CA GLY A 277 11.10 -5.30 6.98
C GLY A 277 11.79 -4.28 7.87
N PHE A 278 13.10 -4.35 7.89
CA PHE A 278 13.86 -3.14 8.06
C PHE A 278 13.54 -2.22 6.88
N LEU A 279 13.41 -0.92 7.18
CA LEU A 279 13.85 0.20 6.33
C LEU A 279 15.33 0.03 5.95
N ASN A 280 15.63 -1.07 5.26
CA ASN A 280 16.91 -1.36 4.66
C ASN A 280 16.70 -1.57 3.14
N ALA A 281 15.90 -0.75 2.46
CA ALA A 281 16.48 0.42 1.80
C ALA A 281 17.11 1.40 2.78
N ILE A 282 18.31 1.05 3.27
CA ILE A 282 19.19 2.00 3.89
C ILE A 282 19.79 2.72 2.69
N ILE A 283 19.23 3.88 2.35
CA ILE A 283 20.05 4.92 1.74
C ILE A 283 20.90 5.47 2.90
N ILE A 284 22.03 4.82 3.21
CA ILE A 284 23.11 5.55 3.88
C ILE A 284 23.62 6.47 2.78
N THR A 285 23.16 7.71 2.79
CA THR A 285 24.01 8.79 2.31
C THR A 285 25.14 8.88 3.33
N PRO A 286 26.41 8.58 2.98
CA PRO A 286 27.49 8.92 3.89
C PRO A 286 27.41 10.43 4.17
N LYS A 287 27.45 10.83 5.44
CA LYS A 287 27.71 12.22 5.77
C LYS A 287 29.06 12.59 5.16
N ASN A 288 29.05 13.59 4.30
CA ASN A 288 30.25 14.22 3.76
C ASN A 288 31.20 14.58 4.91
N ASN A 289 32.40 14.03 4.88
CA ASN A 289 33.59 14.62 5.49
C ASN A 289 34.41 15.24 4.37
#